data_AF-A0A518AZ37-F1
#
_entry.id   AF-A0A518AZ37-F1
#
_cell.length_a   1.000
_cell.length_b   1.000
_cell.length_c   1.000
_cell.angle_alpha   90.00
_cell.angle_beta   90.00
_cell.angle_gamma   90.00
#
_symmetry.space_group_name_H-M   'P 1'
#
loop_
_entity.id
_entity.type
_entity.pdbx_description
1 polymer ?
#
loop_
_entity_poly.entity_id
_entity_poly.type
_entity_poly.pdbx_seq_one_letter_code
_entity_poly.pdbx_strand_id
1 'polypeptide(L)'
;MPCECPEQSGPHLCERHGFVKSEHLRNLCKRADYFGLWERQAGKCRHHGEEIATRWQDGAEVAVHACHHPERCETTKHECGHCEDFVSIDGLTPKPILAEPVESAPGSSRLTRLVPPPAMLHRRHKSWEWAIAVTTTPRRTPTLARCLESLERAGWSDPYIFSDRIDRTGEERSFTPADLKSLPDWSEVPAKHEARTIRRVAKTWGWSNTYLALQELLHRHPQAQLFMLVQDDALFGSRAGNIRQYLEDHVLWPDRQCGALSLFCSSGYSGPSHAKGEPGWHSFGERKWVWCALCFVWSRERLMSFLASDVAMQWRIKGGESSRRKVDVTIGKWAQAAKTPIWYPYPSLVEHIGETTTMWSRGAGLGGRRVSKQFVGNMA
;
A
#
# COMPACT_ATOMS: atom_id res chain seq x y z
N MET A 1 29.74 10.24 -29.47
CA MET A 1 31.01 10.43 -28.74
C MET A 1 31.02 9.43 -27.59
N PRO A 2 32.14 8.75 -27.31
CA PRO A 2 32.27 7.95 -26.09
C PRO A 2 32.03 8.85 -24.87
N CYS A 3 31.34 8.34 -23.86
CA CYS A 3 31.09 9.12 -22.64
C CYS A 3 32.36 9.17 -21.81
N GLU A 4 32.90 10.37 -21.61
CA GLU A 4 34.06 10.62 -20.76
C GLU A 4 33.59 10.79 -19.30
N CYS A 5 33.27 9.67 -18.63
CA CYS A 5 32.99 9.72 -17.19
C CYS A 5 34.31 10.01 -16.42
N PRO A 6 34.39 11.09 -15.62
CA PRO A 6 35.59 11.43 -14.85
C PRO A 6 36.04 10.28 -13.94
N GLU A 7 37.36 10.10 -13.78
CA GLU A 7 37.89 8.96 -13.02
C GLU A 7 37.80 9.06 -11.50
N GLN A 8 37.41 10.21 -10.96
CA GLN A 8 37.59 10.50 -9.54
C GLN A 8 36.46 9.92 -8.67
N SER A 9 36.89 9.44 -7.50
CA SER A 9 36.22 8.55 -6.55
C SER A 9 34.90 9.08 -5.97
N GLY A 10 33.82 8.31 -6.13
CA GLY A 10 32.51 8.54 -5.54
C GLY A 10 31.38 8.12 -6.49
N PRO A 11 30.12 8.04 -6.02
CA PRO A 11 28.97 7.73 -6.87
C PRO A 11 28.97 8.59 -8.15
N HIS A 12 29.02 7.95 -9.33
CA HIS A 12 29.31 8.63 -10.59
C HIS A 12 28.10 9.37 -11.14
N LEU A 13 27.92 10.64 -10.77
CA LEU A 13 26.91 11.49 -11.41
C LEU A 13 27.20 11.59 -12.92
N CYS A 14 26.31 11.03 -13.74
CA CYS A 14 26.45 11.12 -15.19
C CYS A 14 25.86 12.44 -15.67
N GLU A 15 26.70 13.39 -16.06
CA GLU A 15 26.26 14.70 -16.58
C GLU A 15 25.26 14.59 -17.74
N ARG A 16 25.40 13.55 -18.57
CA ARG A 16 24.50 13.31 -19.70
C ARG A 16 23.11 12.83 -19.29
N HIS A 17 22.99 12.05 -18.21
CA HIS A 17 21.72 11.44 -17.80
C HIS A 17 21.15 12.01 -16.50
N GLY A 18 21.88 12.88 -15.80
CA GLY A 18 21.42 13.58 -14.60
C GLY A 18 21.28 12.71 -13.35
N PHE A 19 21.81 11.48 -13.33
CA PHE A 19 21.74 10.59 -12.16
C PHE A 19 23.06 9.88 -11.87
N VAL A 20 23.19 9.40 -10.63
CA VAL A 20 24.34 8.66 -10.12
C VAL A 20 24.35 7.23 -10.66
N LYS A 21 25.43 6.84 -11.35
CA LYS A 21 25.67 5.48 -11.83
C LYS A 21 26.46 4.68 -10.79
N SER A 22 26.09 3.41 -10.65
CA SER A 22 26.93 2.41 -9.97
C SER A 22 28.25 2.23 -10.73
N GLU A 23 29.28 1.70 -10.06
CA GLU A 23 30.56 1.37 -10.72
C GLU A 23 30.35 0.41 -11.90
N HIS A 24 29.42 -0.52 -11.74
CA HIS A 24 29.00 -1.44 -12.79
C HIS A 24 28.45 -0.70 -14.03
N LEU A 25 27.52 0.23 -13.84
CA LEU A 25 26.95 1.05 -14.92
C LEU A 25 28.00 1.96 -15.58
N ARG A 26 28.97 2.46 -14.81
CA ARG A 26 30.10 3.21 -15.38
C ARG A 26 30.95 2.32 -16.28
N ASN A 27 31.22 1.08 -15.88
CA ASN A 27 31.98 0.12 -16.70
C ASN A 27 31.21 -0.27 -17.98
N LEU A 28 29.89 -0.45 -17.88
CA LEU A 28 29.04 -0.65 -19.06
C LEU A 28 29.05 0.54 -20.00
N CYS A 29 29.02 1.77 -19.47
CA CYS A 29 29.13 2.99 -20.29
C CYS A 29 30.46 3.09 -21.04
N LYS A 30 31.53 2.43 -20.60
CA LYS A 30 32.78 2.41 -21.39
C LYS A 30 32.67 1.53 -22.64
N ARG A 31 31.65 0.68 -22.75
CA ARG A 31 31.44 -0.17 -23.92
C ARG A 31 30.68 0.59 -25.02
N ALA A 32 31.19 0.56 -26.24
CA ALA A 32 30.59 1.27 -27.38
C ALA A 32 29.20 0.73 -27.78
N ASP A 33 28.94 -0.56 -27.52
CA ASP A 33 27.67 -1.23 -27.82
C ASP A 33 26.54 -0.87 -26.82
N TYR A 34 26.91 -0.63 -25.55
CA TYR A 34 25.99 -0.28 -24.47
C TYR A 34 25.24 1.03 -24.73
N PHE A 35 25.93 2.04 -25.27
CA PHE A 35 25.29 3.30 -25.63
C PHE A 35 24.24 3.14 -26.72
N GLY A 36 24.55 2.33 -27.74
CA GLY A 36 23.60 2.02 -28.79
C GLY A 36 22.35 1.32 -28.24
N LEU A 37 22.47 0.50 -27.21
CA LEU A 37 21.32 -0.15 -26.56
C LEU A 37 20.41 0.86 -25.85
N TRP A 38 20.98 1.80 -25.09
CA TRP A 38 20.20 2.79 -24.33
C TRP A 38 19.50 3.82 -25.22
N GLU A 39 20.21 4.39 -26.21
CA GLU A 39 19.63 5.41 -27.11
C GLU A 39 18.57 4.84 -28.07
N ARG A 40 18.71 3.57 -28.50
CA ARG A 40 17.72 2.91 -29.37
C ARG A 40 16.40 2.56 -28.66
N GLN A 41 16.32 2.73 -27.34
CA GLN A 41 15.26 2.15 -26.53
C GLN A 41 14.57 3.14 -25.57
N ALA A 42 14.82 4.45 -25.74
CA ALA A 42 14.11 5.50 -25.01
C ALA A 42 12.61 5.49 -25.35
N GLY A 43 11.79 4.95 -24.45
CA GLY A 43 10.33 4.94 -24.59
C GLY A 43 9.67 3.72 -23.95
N LYS A 44 9.10 3.93 -22.76
CA LYS A 44 8.32 2.98 -21.93
C LYS A 44 9.11 1.75 -21.46
N CYS A 45 8.87 1.35 -20.21
CA CYS A 45 9.48 0.16 -19.63
C CYS A 45 9.04 -1.09 -20.40
N ARG A 46 9.94 -1.67 -21.22
CA ARG A 46 9.78 -3.02 -21.78
C ARG A 46 10.48 -3.96 -20.81
N HIS A 47 9.78 -5.00 -20.39
CA HIS A 47 10.23 -5.99 -19.41
C HIS A 47 11.70 -6.37 -19.58
N HIS A 48 12.45 -6.37 -18.46
CA HIS A 48 13.86 -6.79 -18.30
C HIS A 48 14.60 -6.83 -19.64
N GLY A 49 15.34 -5.76 -19.94
CA GLY A 49 16.22 -5.71 -21.09
C GLY A 49 17.27 -6.82 -21.03
N GLU A 50 18.24 -6.76 -21.93
CA GLU A 50 19.31 -7.75 -21.97
C GLU A 50 19.95 -7.89 -20.58
N GLU A 51 20.29 -9.13 -20.21
CA GLU A 51 21.09 -9.38 -19.02
C GLU A 51 22.44 -8.71 -19.23
N ILE A 52 22.77 -7.74 -18.36
CA ILE A 52 23.96 -6.92 -18.46
C ILE A 52 25.00 -7.27 -17.40
N ALA A 53 24.58 -8.00 -16.35
CA ALA A 53 25.43 -8.38 -15.23
C ALA A 53 24.83 -9.49 -14.38
N THR A 54 25.61 -9.90 -13.39
CA THR A 54 25.13 -10.53 -12.17
C THR A 54 25.50 -9.66 -10.95
N ARG A 55 24.68 -9.70 -9.89
CA ARG A 55 24.99 -9.09 -8.58
C ARG A 55 24.70 -10.05 -7.45
N TRP A 56 25.44 -9.97 -6.36
CA TRP A 56 25.14 -10.75 -5.16
C TRP A 56 24.03 -10.07 -4.36
N GLN A 57 22.92 -10.77 -4.13
CA GLN A 57 21.76 -10.27 -3.39
C GLN A 57 21.16 -11.42 -2.55
N ASP A 58 20.90 -11.15 -1.28
CA ASP A 58 20.25 -12.08 -0.34
C ASP A 58 20.90 -13.48 -0.29
N GLY A 59 22.23 -13.53 -0.40
CA GLY A 59 22.99 -14.78 -0.34
C GLY A 59 23.00 -15.59 -1.64
N ALA A 60 22.53 -15.02 -2.74
CA ALA A 60 22.57 -15.63 -4.07
C ALA A 60 23.07 -14.64 -5.13
N GLU A 61 23.63 -15.18 -6.21
CA GLU A 61 23.93 -14.40 -7.40
C GLU A 61 22.65 -14.25 -8.24
N VAL A 62 22.26 -13.01 -8.54
CA VAL A 62 21.05 -12.69 -9.33
C VAL A 62 21.42 -11.95 -10.60
N ALA A 63 20.75 -12.31 -11.70
CA ALA A 63 20.89 -11.62 -12.98
C ALA A 63 20.38 -10.17 -12.88
N VAL A 64 21.20 -9.25 -13.37
CA VAL A 64 20.91 -7.82 -13.53
C VAL A 64 20.63 -7.56 -15.00
N HIS A 65 19.48 -6.96 -15.26
CA HIS A 65 19.00 -6.61 -16.58
C HIS A 65 19.06 -5.10 -16.78
N ALA A 66 19.25 -4.67 -18.03
CA ALA A 66 19.02 -3.28 -18.37
C ALA A 66 17.56 -2.90 -18.08
N CYS A 67 17.36 -1.82 -17.33
CA CYS A 67 16.03 -1.30 -17.02
C CYS A 67 15.73 -0.05 -17.84
N HIS A 68 14.50 0.02 -18.31
CA HIS A 68 13.98 1.12 -19.14
C HIS A 68 13.17 2.13 -18.30
N HIS A 69 13.26 2.03 -16.97
CA HIS A 69 12.56 2.92 -16.05
C HIS A 69 13.25 4.30 -16.03
N PRO A 70 12.50 5.41 -15.98
CA PRO A 70 13.10 6.76 -16.01
C PRO A 70 14.12 7.01 -14.89
N GLU A 71 13.89 6.37 -13.73
CA GLU A 71 14.69 6.60 -12.52
C GLU A 71 15.76 5.52 -12.25
N ARG A 72 15.81 4.44 -13.04
CA ARG A 72 16.80 3.37 -12.86
C ARG A 72 17.12 2.69 -14.18
N CYS A 73 18.41 2.48 -14.43
CA CYS A 73 18.90 1.86 -15.67
C CYS A 73 19.28 0.38 -15.51
N GLU A 74 19.14 -0.18 -14.31
CA GLU A 74 19.31 -1.61 -14.04
C GLU A 74 18.18 -2.12 -13.13
N THR A 75 17.86 -3.40 -13.28
CA THR A 75 16.82 -4.07 -12.50
C THR A 75 17.09 -5.56 -12.47
N THR A 76 16.70 -6.25 -11.40
CA THR A 76 16.60 -7.71 -11.38
C THR A 76 15.23 -8.13 -11.89
N LYS A 77 15.06 -9.42 -12.22
CA LYS A 77 13.74 -9.96 -12.55
C LYS A 77 12.70 -9.71 -11.44
N HIS A 78 13.13 -9.81 -10.18
CA HIS A 78 12.30 -9.51 -9.01
C HIS A 78 11.90 -8.04 -8.97
N GLU A 79 12.87 -7.11 -9.00
CA GLU A 79 12.61 -5.66 -8.99
C GLU A 79 11.77 -5.18 -10.19
N CYS A 80 11.97 -5.77 -11.36
CA CYS A 80 11.20 -5.47 -12.57
C CYS A 80 9.74 -5.95 -12.42
N GLY A 81 9.52 -7.10 -11.79
CA GLY A 81 8.17 -7.59 -11.48
C GLY A 81 7.43 -6.74 -10.44
N HIS A 82 8.17 -5.94 -9.66
CA HIS A 82 7.65 -4.98 -8.69
C HIS A 82 7.62 -3.55 -9.23
N CYS A 83 8.04 -3.35 -10.48
CA CYS A 83 8.03 -2.05 -11.13
C CYS A 83 6.58 -1.64 -11.39
N GLU A 84 6.11 -0.56 -10.78
CA GLU A 84 4.73 -0.12 -11.01
C GLU A 84 4.55 0.44 -12.44
N ASP A 85 5.63 0.86 -13.13
CA ASP A 85 5.60 1.32 -14.53
C ASP A 85 5.45 0.16 -15.54
N PHE A 86 5.18 -1.03 -15.01
CA PHE A 86 4.75 -2.19 -15.74
C PHE A 86 3.52 -1.84 -16.61
N VAL A 87 3.74 -1.81 -17.91
CA VAL A 87 2.67 -1.94 -18.90
C VAL A 87 2.76 -3.39 -19.38
N SER A 88 1.75 -4.22 -19.07
CA SER A 88 1.74 -5.61 -19.55
C SER A 88 1.88 -5.61 -21.08
N ILE A 89 2.80 -6.42 -21.60
CA ILE A 89 3.06 -6.57 -23.04
C ILE A 89 1.84 -7.17 -23.77
N ASP A 90 0.84 -7.68 -23.04
CA ASP A 90 -0.31 -8.42 -23.58
C ASP A 90 -1.43 -7.56 -24.21
N GLY A 91 -1.15 -6.29 -24.52
CA GLY A 91 -1.69 -5.70 -25.76
C GLY A 91 -3.18 -5.36 -25.86
N LEU A 92 -3.95 -5.21 -24.78
CA LEU A 92 -5.30 -4.62 -24.87
C LEU A 92 -5.31 -3.16 -24.38
N THR A 93 -4.90 -2.30 -25.32
CA THR A 93 -4.87 -0.83 -25.28
C THR A 93 -3.98 -0.22 -24.20
N PRO A 94 -2.78 0.28 -24.55
CA PRO A 94 -2.09 1.24 -23.71
C PRO A 94 -3.00 2.47 -23.61
N LYS A 95 -3.60 2.75 -22.45
CA LYS A 95 -4.03 4.13 -22.21
C LYS A 95 -2.76 4.97 -22.27
N PRO A 96 -2.70 5.99 -23.14
CA PRO A 96 -1.53 6.83 -23.21
C PRO A 96 -1.41 7.50 -21.85
N ILE A 97 -0.33 7.18 -21.12
CA ILE A 97 0.26 8.12 -20.18
C ILE A 97 0.74 9.24 -21.08
N LEU A 98 -0.15 10.20 -21.37
CA LEU A 98 0.25 11.49 -21.86
C LEU A 98 1.09 12.06 -20.72
N ALA A 99 2.40 11.92 -20.85
CA ALA A 99 3.35 12.82 -20.23
C ALA A 99 3.09 14.20 -20.85
N GLU A 100 1.99 14.84 -20.46
CA GLU A 100 1.97 16.28 -20.54
C GLU A 100 3.06 16.77 -19.59
N PRO A 101 3.92 17.71 -20.04
CA PRO A 101 4.79 18.40 -19.13
C PRO A 101 3.90 18.97 -18.03
N VAL A 102 4.08 18.49 -16.80
CA VAL A 102 3.35 19.00 -15.65
C VAL A 102 3.92 20.40 -15.40
N GLU A 103 3.42 21.38 -16.15
CA GLU A 103 3.45 22.77 -15.76
C GLU A 103 2.53 22.85 -14.53
N SER A 104 3.11 22.51 -13.38
CA SER A 104 2.45 22.64 -12.10
C SER A 104 2.15 24.12 -11.89
N ALA A 105 0.88 24.50 -11.96
CA ALA A 105 0.43 25.66 -11.22
C ALA A 105 1.01 25.54 -9.79
N PRO A 106 1.76 26.55 -9.30
CA PRO A 106 2.42 26.45 -8.01
C PRO A 106 1.37 26.19 -6.91
N GLY A 107 1.40 24.99 -6.34
CA GLY A 107 0.66 24.64 -5.11
C GLY A 107 -0.45 23.59 -5.21
N SER A 108 -0.81 23.03 -6.38
CA SER A 108 -1.82 21.96 -6.46
C SER A 108 -1.20 20.62 -6.85
N SER A 109 -1.13 19.70 -5.89
CA SER A 109 -0.70 18.31 -6.14
C SER A 109 -1.58 17.64 -7.21
N ARG A 110 -1.09 16.60 -7.88
CA ARG A 110 -1.95 15.82 -8.79
C ARG A 110 -3.10 15.13 -8.05
N LEU A 111 -2.88 14.73 -6.79
CA LEU A 111 -3.91 14.17 -5.91
C LEU A 111 -5.09 15.13 -5.68
N THR A 112 -4.85 16.44 -5.50
CA THR A 112 -5.95 17.43 -5.34
C THR A 112 -6.80 17.59 -6.59
N ARG A 113 -6.29 17.23 -7.77
CA ARG A 113 -7.07 17.19 -9.02
C ARG A 113 -7.84 15.88 -9.18
N LEU A 114 -7.21 14.75 -8.87
CA LEU A 114 -7.82 13.42 -9.02
C LEU A 114 -8.88 13.15 -7.94
N VAL A 115 -8.62 13.58 -6.71
CA VAL A 115 -9.51 13.47 -5.56
C VAL A 115 -9.59 14.86 -4.93
N PRO A 116 -10.51 15.73 -5.38
CA PRO A 116 -10.67 17.04 -4.78
C PRO A 116 -10.93 16.93 -3.27
N PRO A 117 -10.27 17.78 -2.45
CA PRO A 117 -10.52 17.77 -1.01
C PRO A 117 -11.96 18.21 -0.70
N PRO A 118 -12.50 17.83 0.47
CA PRO A 118 -13.80 18.31 0.94
C PRO A 118 -13.80 19.85 1.05
N ALA A 119 -14.94 20.48 0.80
CA ALA A 119 -15.08 21.95 0.84
C ALA A 119 -14.84 22.54 2.24
N MET A 120 -15.13 21.77 3.29
CA MET A 120 -14.84 22.18 4.67
C MET A 120 -13.58 21.46 5.15
N LEU A 121 -12.58 22.26 5.51
CA LEU A 121 -11.37 21.76 6.17
C LEU A 121 -11.37 22.20 7.62
N HIS A 122 -11.11 21.25 8.52
CA HIS A 122 -11.00 21.52 9.93
C HIS A 122 -9.57 21.31 10.41
N ARG A 123 -9.03 22.33 11.08
CA ARG A 123 -7.74 22.36 11.77
C ARG A 123 -6.53 21.98 10.91
N ARG A 124 -5.75 22.99 10.54
CA ARG A 124 -4.35 22.78 10.19
C ARG A 124 -3.54 22.63 11.48
N HIS A 125 -2.99 21.44 11.71
CA HIS A 125 -1.91 21.27 12.68
C HIS A 125 -0.58 21.59 12.00
N LYS A 126 0.38 22.10 12.78
CA LYS A 126 1.73 22.40 12.28
C LYS A 126 2.49 21.14 11.88
N SER A 127 2.20 20.03 12.54
CA SER A 127 2.77 18.72 12.28
C SER A 127 1.83 17.64 12.82
N TRP A 128 1.76 16.50 12.14
CA TRP A 128 1.00 15.34 12.58
C TRP A 128 1.93 14.19 12.98
N GLU A 129 1.68 13.59 14.14
CA GLU A 129 2.34 12.36 14.57
C GLU A 129 1.44 11.14 14.25
N TRP A 130 1.95 10.28 13.37
CA TRP A 130 1.28 9.05 12.94
C TRP A 130 1.80 7.84 13.71
N ALA A 131 0.88 6.96 14.10
CA ALA A 131 1.19 5.58 14.44
C ALA A 131 0.50 4.66 13.43
N ILE A 132 1.21 3.67 12.92
CA ILE A 132 0.76 2.85 11.79
C ILE A 132 0.90 1.38 12.14
N ALA A 133 -0.18 0.62 11.94
CA ALA A 133 -0.21 -0.83 12.05
C ALA A 133 -0.52 -1.46 10.69
N VAL A 134 0.31 -2.40 10.26
CA VAL A 134 0.03 -3.30 9.15
C VAL A 134 -0.31 -4.67 9.73
N THR A 135 -1.51 -5.18 9.45
CA THR A 135 -1.90 -6.53 9.85
C THR A 135 -1.64 -7.50 8.70
N THR A 136 -1.00 -8.62 9.02
CA THR A 136 -0.64 -9.63 8.03
C THR A 136 -0.96 -11.04 8.53
N THR A 137 -1.20 -11.93 7.57
CA THR A 137 -1.40 -13.35 7.75
C THR A 137 -0.67 -14.06 6.61
N PRO A 138 -0.25 -15.32 6.78
CA PRO A 138 0.21 -16.13 5.66
C PRO A 138 -0.70 -16.08 4.42
N ARG A 139 -0.10 -15.95 3.23
CA ARG A 139 -0.80 -15.93 1.94
C ARG A 139 -0.07 -16.82 0.95
N ARG A 140 -0.82 -17.42 0.01
CA ARG A 140 -0.25 -18.23 -1.08
C ARG A 140 0.55 -17.35 -2.05
N THR A 141 0.00 -16.19 -2.36
CA THR A 141 0.68 -15.11 -3.08
C THR A 141 0.96 -14.01 -2.08
N PRO A 142 2.21 -13.85 -1.63
CA PRO A 142 2.54 -12.84 -0.65
C PRO A 142 2.35 -11.42 -1.18
N THR A 143 1.86 -10.52 -0.33
CA THR A 143 1.56 -9.13 -0.69
C THR A 143 2.22 -8.11 0.25
N LEU A 144 2.77 -8.57 1.39
CA LEU A 144 3.26 -7.70 2.45
C LEU A 144 4.39 -6.79 1.96
N ALA A 145 5.39 -7.33 1.25
CA ALA A 145 6.51 -6.54 0.74
C ALA A 145 6.03 -5.38 -0.16
N ARG A 146 5.14 -5.68 -1.12
CA ARG A 146 4.50 -4.68 -2.02
C ARG A 146 3.68 -3.65 -1.24
N CYS A 147 2.95 -4.09 -0.22
CA CYS A 147 2.18 -3.19 0.64
C CYS A 147 3.10 -2.20 1.36
N LEU A 148 4.16 -2.70 2.02
CA LEU A 148 5.12 -1.87 2.76
C LEU A 148 5.86 -0.88 1.85
N GLU A 149 6.28 -1.34 0.67
CA GLU A 149 6.97 -0.50 -0.32
C GLU A 149 6.07 0.64 -0.82
N SER A 150 4.83 0.34 -1.22
CA SER A 150 3.89 1.38 -1.67
C SER A 150 3.47 2.33 -0.54
N LEU A 151 3.35 1.83 0.69
CA LEU A 151 3.08 2.63 1.89
C LEU A 151 4.21 3.63 2.17
N GLU A 152 5.47 3.21 2.03
CA GLU A 152 6.64 4.06 2.18
C GLU A 152 6.68 5.16 1.11
N ARG A 153 6.47 4.80 -0.17
CA ARG A 153 6.35 5.77 -1.26
C ARG A 153 5.21 6.76 -1.07
N ALA A 154 4.13 6.33 -0.43
CA ALA A 154 3.00 7.17 -0.10
C ALA A 154 3.26 8.13 1.08
N GLY A 155 4.44 8.06 1.71
CA GLY A 155 4.93 9.01 2.70
C GLY A 155 5.09 8.46 4.13
N TRP A 156 4.92 7.15 4.33
CA TRP A 156 4.93 6.53 5.66
C TRP A 156 6.05 5.48 5.81
N SER A 157 7.11 5.81 6.55
CA SER A 157 8.35 5.02 6.58
C SER A 157 8.47 3.95 7.69
N ASP A 158 7.50 3.82 8.59
CA ASP A 158 7.78 3.25 9.92
C ASP A 158 6.64 2.38 10.53
N PRO A 159 5.96 1.52 9.76
CA PRO A 159 4.84 0.73 10.29
C PRO A 159 5.27 -0.33 11.31
N TYR A 160 4.39 -0.61 12.27
CA TYR A 160 4.43 -1.83 13.06
C TYR A 160 3.69 -2.95 12.33
N ILE A 161 4.30 -4.11 12.23
CA ILE A 161 3.72 -5.26 11.54
C ILE A 161 3.16 -6.22 12.58
N PHE A 162 1.86 -6.46 12.53
CA PHE A 162 1.14 -7.37 13.42
C PHE A 162 0.78 -8.64 12.68
N SER A 163 1.62 -9.66 12.86
CA SER A 163 1.47 -10.95 12.21
C SER A 163 0.59 -11.89 13.02
N ASP A 164 -0.50 -12.33 12.41
CA ASP A 164 -1.30 -13.45 12.90
C ASP A 164 -0.62 -14.77 12.48
N ARG A 165 0.07 -15.42 13.42
CA ARG A 165 0.80 -16.66 13.12
C ARG A 165 -0.15 -17.85 13.11
N ILE A 166 0.11 -18.77 12.18
CA ILE A 166 -0.36 -20.14 12.24
C ILE A 166 0.71 -20.91 13.02
N ASP A 167 0.35 -21.50 14.15
CA ASP A 167 1.25 -22.31 14.93
C ASP A 167 1.71 -23.53 14.09
N ARG A 168 2.98 -23.90 14.24
CA ARG A 168 3.53 -25.12 13.62
C ARG A 168 3.11 -26.40 14.37
N THR A 169 2.35 -26.27 15.46
CA THR A 169 2.06 -27.34 16.43
C THR A 169 0.75 -28.09 16.19
N GLY A 170 -0.06 -27.70 15.21
CA GLY A 170 -0.83 -28.69 14.45
C GLY A 170 -2.16 -29.18 15.02
N GLU A 171 -3.03 -28.33 15.57
CA GLU A 171 -4.48 -28.60 15.62
C GLU A 171 -5.23 -27.28 15.31
N GLU A 172 -6.15 -27.15 14.35
CA GLU A 172 -7.29 -28.05 14.04
C GLU A 172 -7.69 -28.04 12.55
N ARG A 173 -6.80 -27.68 11.63
CA ARG A 173 -6.96 -27.98 10.20
C ARG A 173 -5.62 -28.28 9.57
N SER A 174 -5.48 -29.49 9.03
CA SER A 174 -4.32 -29.98 8.29
C SER A 174 -3.96 -29.01 7.16
N PHE A 175 -3.09 -28.05 7.45
CA PHE A 175 -2.26 -27.46 6.42
C PHE A 175 -1.43 -28.61 5.87
N THR A 176 -1.53 -28.86 4.57
CA THR A 176 -0.69 -29.85 3.94
C THR A 176 0.78 -29.42 4.10
N PRO A 177 1.75 -30.33 4.06
CA PRO A 177 3.17 -29.95 3.99
C PRO A 177 3.47 -28.94 2.87
N ALA A 178 2.66 -28.88 1.81
CA ALA A 178 2.72 -27.85 0.76
C ALA A 178 2.20 -26.48 1.24
N ASP A 179 1.16 -26.44 2.07
CA ASP A 179 0.70 -25.20 2.69
C ASP A 179 1.72 -24.67 3.72
N LEU A 180 2.43 -25.57 4.42
CA LEU A 180 3.51 -25.18 5.35
C LEU A 180 4.75 -24.64 4.61
N LYS A 181 5.06 -25.17 3.42
CA LYS A 181 6.09 -24.63 2.52
C LYS A 181 5.70 -23.30 1.86
N SER A 182 4.41 -22.96 1.85
CA SER A 182 3.87 -21.69 1.34
C SER A 182 3.42 -20.73 2.45
N LEU A 183 3.72 -21.04 3.71
CA LEU A 183 3.77 -20.00 4.73
C LEU A 183 4.80 -18.97 4.26
N PRO A 184 4.54 -17.65 4.43
CA PRO A 184 5.44 -16.60 4.00
C PRO A 184 6.84 -16.95 4.45
N ASP A 185 7.74 -16.97 3.49
CA ASP A 185 9.14 -16.84 3.84
C ASP A 185 9.26 -15.47 4.49
N TRP A 186 9.56 -15.47 5.79
CA TRP A 186 9.70 -14.23 6.55
C TRP A 186 10.89 -13.40 6.07
N SER A 187 11.72 -13.96 5.16
CA SER A 187 12.67 -13.20 4.34
C SER A 187 12.03 -12.04 3.58
N GLU A 188 10.72 -12.07 3.32
CA GLU A 188 10.01 -10.98 2.64
C GLU A 188 9.74 -9.75 3.50
N VAL A 189 9.86 -9.85 4.83
CA VAL A 189 9.82 -8.65 5.67
C VAL A 189 11.17 -7.98 5.51
N PRO A 190 11.24 -6.77 4.92
CA PRO A 190 12.51 -6.08 4.80
C PRO A 190 13.17 -5.95 6.17
N ALA A 191 14.48 -6.23 6.27
CA ALA A 191 15.20 -6.25 7.55
C ALA A 191 14.95 -5.00 8.40
N LYS A 192 14.78 -3.84 7.76
CA LYS A 192 14.43 -2.57 8.42
C LYS A 192 13.12 -2.60 9.24
N HIS A 193 12.20 -3.49 8.94
CA HIS A 193 10.91 -3.64 9.63
C HIS A 193 10.89 -4.82 10.62
N GLU A 194 11.93 -5.65 10.68
CA GLU A 194 11.95 -6.83 11.55
C GLU A 194 11.81 -6.45 13.03
N ALA A 195 12.54 -5.43 13.48
CA ALA A 195 12.48 -4.91 14.85
C ALA A 195 11.10 -4.38 15.27
N ARG A 196 10.21 -4.11 14.30
CA ARG A 196 8.85 -3.61 14.52
C ARG A 196 7.78 -4.65 14.21
N THR A 197 8.18 -5.91 14.05
CA THR A 197 7.25 -7.01 13.79
C THR A 197 6.83 -7.68 15.10
N ILE A 198 5.54 -7.58 15.42
CA ILE A 198 4.90 -8.29 16.52
C ILE A 198 4.25 -9.55 15.98
N ARG A 199 4.70 -10.70 16.48
CA ARG A 199 4.21 -12.02 16.09
C ARG A 199 3.26 -12.54 17.15
N ARG A 200 2.00 -12.81 16.78
CA ARG A 200 1.06 -13.47 17.70
C ARG A 200 1.47 -14.94 17.87
N VAL A 201 1.41 -15.43 19.10
CA VAL A 201 1.81 -16.83 19.42
C VAL A 201 0.78 -17.82 18.89
N ALA A 202 -0.50 -17.47 18.97
CA ALA A 202 -1.63 -18.27 18.51
C ALA A 202 -2.41 -17.54 17.42
N LYS A 203 -3.18 -18.29 16.63
CA LYS A 203 -4.05 -17.74 15.60
C LYS A 203 -5.21 -16.96 16.23
N THR A 204 -5.18 -15.64 16.05
CA THR A 204 -6.14 -14.68 16.59
C THR A 204 -7.23 -14.29 15.59
N TRP A 205 -7.03 -14.58 14.29
CA TRP A 205 -7.91 -14.26 13.16
C TRP A 205 -8.02 -12.76 12.88
N GLY A 206 -8.62 -12.41 11.73
CA GLY A 206 -8.65 -11.04 11.22
C GLY A 206 -9.16 -10.00 12.22
N TRP A 207 -10.31 -10.22 12.87
CA TRP A 207 -10.83 -9.27 13.85
C TRP A 207 -9.94 -9.11 15.10
N SER A 208 -9.57 -10.21 15.76
CA SER A 208 -8.83 -10.09 17.02
C SER A 208 -7.42 -9.56 16.78
N ASN A 209 -6.75 -9.95 15.68
CA ASN A 209 -5.46 -9.36 15.33
C ASN A 209 -5.57 -7.85 15.09
N THR A 210 -6.62 -7.41 14.38
CA THR A 210 -6.93 -5.99 14.17
C THR A 210 -7.13 -5.25 15.49
N TYR A 211 -8.01 -5.75 16.35
CA TYR A 211 -8.35 -5.10 17.62
C TYR A 211 -7.14 -5.02 18.56
N LEU A 212 -6.35 -6.09 18.66
CA LEU A 212 -5.12 -6.12 19.45
C LEU A 212 -4.04 -5.21 18.87
N ALA A 213 -3.88 -5.15 17.55
CA ALA A 213 -2.94 -4.26 16.89
C ALA A 213 -3.24 -2.79 17.21
N LEU A 214 -4.50 -2.38 17.10
CA LEU A 214 -4.94 -1.02 17.40
C LEU A 214 -4.73 -0.64 18.87
N GLN A 215 -5.06 -1.54 19.80
CA GLN A 215 -4.80 -1.31 21.22
C GLN A 215 -3.30 -1.16 21.48
N GLU A 216 -2.47 -2.05 20.96
CA GLU A 216 -1.03 -2.02 21.19
C GLU A 216 -0.40 -0.75 20.60
N LEU A 217 -0.84 -0.34 19.41
CA LEU A 217 -0.39 0.89 18.76
C LEU A 217 -0.72 2.14 19.59
N LEU A 218 -1.92 2.21 20.19
CA LEU A 218 -2.34 3.31 21.08
C LEU A 218 -1.46 3.43 22.33
N HIS A 219 -1.05 2.29 22.91
CA HIS A 219 -0.19 2.26 24.09
C HIS A 219 1.27 2.58 23.77
N ARG A 220 1.79 2.08 22.64
CA ARG A 220 3.16 2.35 22.18
C ARG A 220 3.36 3.82 21.80
N HIS A 221 2.32 4.48 21.29
CA HIS A 221 2.36 5.86 20.82
C HIS A 221 1.37 6.75 21.58
N PRO A 222 1.68 7.12 22.84
CA PRO A 222 0.79 7.95 23.64
C PRO A 222 0.63 9.38 23.09
N GLN A 223 1.58 9.86 22.27
CA GLN A 223 1.56 11.20 21.68
C GLN A 223 1.02 11.23 20.25
N ALA A 224 0.91 10.08 19.58
CA ALA A 224 0.33 10.03 18.24
C ALA A 224 -1.10 10.58 18.22
N GLN A 225 -1.35 11.40 17.20
CA GLN A 225 -2.63 12.05 16.95
C GLN A 225 -3.44 11.28 15.92
N LEU A 226 -2.74 10.60 15.01
CA LEU A 226 -3.29 9.85 13.89
C LEU A 226 -2.90 8.39 14.01
N PHE A 227 -3.88 7.52 13.85
CA PHE A 227 -3.68 6.08 13.90
C PHE A 227 -4.17 5.48 12.59
N MET A 228 -3.32 4.72 11.92
CA MET A 228 -3.65 4.05 10.67
C MET A 228 -3.55 2.53 10.83
N LEU A 229 -4.59 1.83 10.38
CA LEU A 229 -4.58 0.38 10.23
C LEU A 229 -4.60 0.04 8.74
N VAL A 230 -3.71 -0.83 8.33
CA VAL A 230 -3.52 -1.30 6.96
C VAL A 230 -3.58 -2.83 6.95
N GLN A 231 -4.24 -3.41 5.95
CA GLN A 231 -4.10 -4.85 5.67
C GLN A 231 -2.94 -5.04 4.68
N ASP A 232 -2.19 -6.13 4.83
CA ASP A 232 -0.99 -6.44 4.03
C ASP A 232 -1.22 -6.62 2.53
N ASP A 233 -2.45 -6.53 2.05
CA ASP A 233 -2.83 -6.55 0.64
C ASP A 233 -3.37 -5.19 0.14
N ALA A 234 -3.00 -4.12 0.81
CA ALA A 234 -3.20 -2.74 0.38
C ALA A 234 -2.05 -2.26 -0.53
N LEU A 235 -2.38 -1.78 -1.73
CA LEU A 235 -1.46 -1.08 -2.63
C LEU A 235 -1.80 0.42 -2.65
N PHE A 236 -0.85 1.27 -2.27
CA PHE A 236 -1.06 2.72 -2.27
C PHE A 236 -0.75 3.35 -3.63
N GLY A 237 -1.59 4.26 -4.10
CA GLY A 237 -1.43 4.90 -5.42
C GLY A 237 -0.40 6.04 -5.43
N SER A 238 0.83 5.78 -4.97
CA SER A 238 1.89 6.79 -4.79
C SER A 238 2.29 7.53 -6.06
N ARG A 239 2.03 6.98 -7.24
CA ARG A 239 2.24 7.65 -8.54
C ARG A 239 1.45 8.95 -8.68
N ALA A 240 0.29 9.02 -8.03
CA ALA A 240 -0.52 10.23 -8.03
C ALA A 240 0.09 11.34 -7.14
N GLY A 241 1.05 11.00 -6.29
CA GLY A 241 1.76 11.90 -5.38
C GLY A 241 1.89 11.31 -3.97
N ASN A 242 2.51 12.09 -3.08
CA ASN A 242 2.63 11.76 -1.66
C ASN A 242 1.25 11.82 -0.98
N ILE A 243 0.65 10.65 -0.73
CA ILE A 243 -0.70 10.54 -0.16
C ILE A 243 -0.74 11.08 1.27
N ARG A 244 0.28 10.80 2.08
CA ARG A 244 0.37 11.33 3.45
C ARG A 244 0.29 12.84 3.45
N GLN A 245 1.14 13.49 2.66
CA GLN A 245 1.16 14.94 2.56
C GLN A 245 -0.18 15.49 2.07
N TYR A 246 -0.76 14.90 1.02
CA TYR A 246 -2.09 15.27 0.55
C TYR A 246 -3.16 15.19 1.66
N LEU A 247 -3.14 14.13 2.48
CA LEU A 247 -4.07 13.99 3.60
C LEU A 247 -3.84 15.09 4.65
N GLU A 248 -2.58 15.28 5.06
CA GLU A 248 -2.18 16.25 6.09
C GLU A 248 -2.52 17.70 5.70
N ASP A 249 -2.30 18.06 4.43
CA ASP A 249 -2.47 19.43 3.93
C ASP A 249 -3.92 19.76 3.57
N HIS A 250 -4.70 18.75 3.15
CA HIS A 250 -5.96 18.99 2.44
C HIS A 250 -7.16 18.16 2.87
N VAL A 251 -7.04 17.12 3.69
CA VAL A 251 -8.19 16.20 3.91
C VAL A 251 -8.50 15.97 5.36
N LEU A 252 -7.48 15.78 6.21
CA LEU A 252 -7.69 15.28 7.57
C LEU A 252 -8.83 16.02 8.28
N TRP A 253 -9.81 15.24 8.75
CA TRP A 253 -11.04 15.70 9.40
C TRP A 253 -11.96 16.51 8.46
N PRO A 254 -12.48 15.87 7.39
CA PRO A 254 -13.43 16.49 6.44
C PRO A 254 -14.69 17.05 7.11
N ASP A 255 -14.99 16.58 8.32
CA ASP A 255 -16.14 16.99 9.13
C ASP A 255 -15.82 16.82 10.63
N ARG A 256 -16.42 17.65 11.49
CA ARG A 256 -16.22 17.59 12.95
C ARG A 256 -16.66 16.26 13.58
N GLN A 257 -17.65 15.62 12.97
CA GLN A 257 -18.19 14.32 13.39
C GLN A 257 -17.53 13.15 12.67
N CYS A 258 -16.51 13.38 11.82
CA CYS A 258 -15.76 12.31 11.16
C CYS A 258 -15.31 11.26 12.19
N GLY A 259 -15.76 10.03 12.00
CA GLY A 259 -15.40 8.89 12.85
C GLY A 259 -14.08 8.28 12.41
N ALA A 260 -13.95 8.02 11.10
CA ALA A 260 -12.75 7.46 10.49
C ALA A 260 -12.68 7.87 9.01
N LEU A 261 -11.47 7.82 8.44
CA LEU A 261 -11.24 7.85 7.01
C LEU A 261 -10.94 6.43 6.53
N SER A 262 -11.67 5.92 5.54
CA SER A 262 -11.24 4.78 4.74
C SER A 262 -10.48 5.31 3.53
N LEU A 263 -9.22 4.92 3.34
CA LEU A 263 -8.46 5.31 2.13
C LEU A 263 -8.85 4.46 0.91
N PHE A 264 -9.70 3.46 1.12
CA PHE A 264 -10.21 2.56 0.09
C PHE A 264 -11.68 2.82 -0.23
N CYS A 265 -12.03 2.75 -1.52
CA CYS A 265 -13.40 2.78 -2.01
C CYS A 265 -13.74 1.54 -2.81
N SER A 266 -14.59 0.70 -2.22
CA SER A 266 -15.16 -0.48 -2.88
C SER A 266 -15.99 -0.07 -4.09
N SER A 267 -16.00 -0.92 -5.11
CA SER A 267 -16.91 -0.81 -6.25
C SER A 267 -18.38 -0.79 -5.83
N GLY A 268 -18.73 -1.38 -4.67
CA GLY A 268 -20.05 -1.27 -4.06
C GLY A 268 -20.44 0.14 -3.61
N TYR A 269 -19.45 1.02 -3.38
CA TYR A 269 -19.64 2.42 -2.95
C TYR A 269 -19.39 3.44 -4.06
N SER A 270 -19.02 2.98 -5.24
CA SER A 270 -18.85 3.82 -6.45
C SER A 270 -20.13 3.98 -7.28
N GLY A 271 -21.28 3.48 -6.80
CA GLY A 271 -22.55 3.52 -7.53
C GLY A 271 -23.32 4.86 -7.38
N PRO A 272 -24.42 5.02 -8.14
CA PRO A 272 -25.28 6.22 -8.10
C PRO A 272 -25.82 6.55 -6.70
N SER A 273 -25.92 5.54 -5.82
CA SER A 273 -26.43 5.73 -4.47
C SER A 273 -25.38 6.30 -3.50
N HIS A 274 -24.11 6.35 -3.88
CA HIS A 274 -22.98 6.67 -3.00
C HIS A 274 -22.15 7.79 -3.62
N ALA A 275 -20.97 7.50 -4.17
CA ALA A 275 -20.12 8.52 -4.79
C ALA A 275 -20.71 9.12 -6.08
N LYS A 276 -21.75 8.52 -6.68
CA LYS A 276 -22.33 8.95 -7.97
C LYS A 276 -21.34 8.99 -9.14
N GLY A 277 -20.15 8.41 -8.97
CA GLY A 277 -19.05 8.54 -9.91
C GLY A 277 -18.36 9.90 -9.87
N GLU A 278 -18.67 10.75 -8.88
CA GLU A 278 -18.10 12.08 -8.70
C GLU A 278 -16.78 11.99 -7.91
N PRO A 279 -15.67 12.52 -8.46
CA PRO A 279 -14.41 12.58 -7.74
C PRO A 279 -14.50 13.42 -6.47
N GLY A 280 -13.86 12.97 -5.38
CA GLY A 280 -13.76 13.69 -4.11
C GLY A 280 -13.94 12.79 -2.89
N TRP A 281 -14.16 13.42 -1.74
CA TRP A 281 -14.41 12.74 -0.47
C TRP A 281 -15.91 12.65 -0.17
N HIS A 282 -16.35 11.46 0.21
CA HIS A 282 -17.75 11.13 0.41
C HIS A 282 -17.97 10.65 1.84
N SER A 283 -19.03 11.16 2.48
CA SER A 283 -19.46 10.70 3.79
C SER A 283 -20.38 9.49 3.63
N PHE A 284 -20.10 8.44 4.38
CA PHE A 284 -21.00 7.32 4.58
C PHE A 284 -21.86 7.62 5.82
N GLY A 285 -23.04 8.19 5.59
CA GLY A 285 -23.99 8.58 6.64
C GLY A 285 -24.65 7.40 7.36
N GLU A 286 -25.97 7.43 7.56
CA GLU A 286 -26.70 6.44 8.40
C GLU A 286 -26.77 5.01 7.82
N ARG A 287 -26.19 4.77 6.65
CA ARG A 287 -26.21 3.46 6.00
C ARG A 287 -25.24 2.49 6.66
N LYS A 288 -25.43 1.20 6.40
CA LYS A 288 -24.53 0.14 6.90
C LYS A 288 -23.25 0.07 6.08
N TRP A 289 -22.13 0.46 6.69
CA TRP A 289 -20.79 0.20 6.16
C TRP A 289 -20.46 -1.29 6.37
N VAL A 290 -20.16 -1.98 5.28
CA VAL A 290 -20.09 -3.46 5.23
C VAL A 290 -19.00 -4.02 4.32
N TRP A 291 -18.21 -3.14 3.69
CA TRP A 291 -17.05 -3.46 2.85
C TRP A 291 -15.89 -2.55 3.27
N CYS A 292 -14.66 -2.82 2.84
CA CYS A 292 -13.51 -1.90 2.94
C CYS A 292 -12.79 -1.80 4.30
N ALA A 293 -12.39 -2.92 4.93
CA ALA A 293 -11.46 -2.89 6.06
C ALA A 293 -9.97 -2.76 5.67
N LEU A 294 -9.69 -2.30 4.45
CA LEU A 294 -8.37 -2.37 3.84
C LEU A 294 -7.38 -1.37 4.45
N CYS A 295 -7.80 -0.10 4.58
CA CYS A 295 -6.97 0.95 5.14
C CYS A 295 -7.84 2.01 5.80
N PHE A 296 -7.69 2.17 7.11
CA PHE A 296 -8.45 3.12 7.92
C PHE A 296 -7.55 4.04 8.72
N VAL A 297 -7.97 5.30 8.85
CA VAL A 297 -7.31 6.33 9.67
C VAL A 297 -8.29 6.87 10.70
N TRP A 298 -7.83 7.00 11.94
CA TRP A 298 -8.58 7.58 13.06
C TRP A 298 -7.78 8.69 13.73
N SER A 299 -8.51 9.63 14.35
CA SER A 299 -7.92 10.49 15.36
C SER A 299 -7.74 9.68 16.63
N ARG A 300 -6.84 10.11 17.51
CA ARG A 300 -6.69 9.50 18.84
C ARG A 300 -8.03 9.33 19.57
N GLU A 301 -8.82 10.40 19.64
CA GLU A 301 -10.12 10.41 20.31
C GLU A 301 -11.09 9.39 19.71
N ARG A 302 -11.17 9.34 18.37
CA ARG A 302 -12.06 8.41 17.67
C ARG A 302 -11.59 6.96 17.82
N LEU A 303 -10.29 6.71 17.79
CA LEU A 303 -9.76 5.37 18.04
C LEU A 303 -10.07 4.91 19.47
N MET A 304 -9.88 5.77 20.47
CA MET A 304 -10.22 5.45 21.87
C MET A 304 -11.71 5.16 22.02
N SER A 305 -12.57 5.99 21.42
CA SER A 305 -14.02 5.76 21.39
C SER A 305 -14.39 4.43 20.72
N PHE A 306 -13.71 4.07 19.62
CA PHE A 306 -13.91 2.79 18.96
C PHE A 306 -13.51 1.61 19.85
N LEU A 307 -12.31 1.65 20.42
CA LEU A 307 -11.76 0.56 21.25
C LEU A 307 -12.56 0.34 22.53
N ALA A 308 -13.11 1.42 23.12
CA ALA A 308 -13.96 1.37 24.30
C ALA A 308 -15.43 1.03 24.00
N SER A 309 -15.82 0.90 22.72
CA SER A 309 -17.22 0.64 22.37
C SER A 309 -17.63 -0.80 22.64
N ASP A 310 -18.85 -0.98 23.12
CA ASP A 310 -19.46 -2.31 23.26
C ASP A 310 -19.49 -3.08 21.94
N VAL A 311 -19.66 -2.37 20.81
CA VAL A 311 -19.65 -2.98 19.49
C VAL A 311 -18.32 -3.68 19.22
N ALA A 312 -17.19 -3.01 19.50
CA ALA A 312 -15.87 -3.58 19.30
C ALA A 312 -15.57 -4.70 20.32
N MET A 313 -15.80 -4.44 21.61
CA MET A 313 -15.49 -5.41 22.68
C MET A 313 -16.33 -6.69 22.56
N GLN A 314 -17.64 -6.55 22.36
CA GLN A 314 -18.57 -7.69 22.34
C GLN A 314 -18.54 -8.46 21.03
N TRP A 315 -17.95 -7.91 19.95
CA TRP A 315 -17.90 -8.61 18.66
C TRP A 315 -17.28 -10.00 18.81
N ARG A 316 -16.18 -10.10 19.57
CA ARG A 316 -15.47 -11.37 19.78
C ARG A 316 -16.22 -12.32 20.72
N ILE A 317 -16.89 -11.78 21.73
CA ILE A 317 -17.62 -12.54 22.76
C ILE A 317 -18.79 -13.31 22.14
N LYS A 318 -19.42 -12.77 21.09
CA LYS A 318 -20.50 -13.44 20.34
C LYS A 318 -20.10 -14.80 19.73
N GLY A 319 -18.80 -15.11 19.66
CA GLY A 319 -18.31 -16.41 19.22
C GLY A 319 -18.55 -16.71 17.74
N GLY A 320 -18.13 -17.88 17.30
CA GLY A 320 -18.33 -18.36 15.92
C GLY A 320 -17.38 -17.78 14.86
N GLU A 321 -17.54 -18.25 13.63
CA GLU A 321 -16.70 -17.88 12.49
C GLU A 321 -16.99 -16.46 11.99
N SER A 322 -18.24 -15.99 12.16
CA SER A 322 -18.70 -14.68 11.72
C SER A 322 -18.15 -13.52 12.55
N SER A 323 -17.83 -13.72 13.83
CA SER A 323 -17.18 -12.74 14.70
C SER A 323 -15.68 -12.64 14.48
N ARG A 324 -15.05 -13.71 13.97
CA ARG A 324 -13.64 -13.70 13.56
C ARG A 324 -13.44 -12.94 12.25
N ARG A 325 -14.50 -12.87 11.45
CA ARG A 325 -14.60 -12.18 10.16
C ARG A 325 -15.24 -10.79 10.36
N LYS A 326 -15.17 -9.97 9.32
CA LYS A 326 -15.94 -8.72 9.19
C LYS A 326 -15.46 -7.56 10.09
N VAL A 327 -14.17 -7.25 9.98
CA VAL A 327 -13.59 -6.03 10.56
C VAL A 327 -14.35 -4.79 10.10
N ASP A 328 -14.68 -4.71 8.81
CA ASP A 328 -15.46 -3.66 8.16
C ASP A 328 -16.84 -3.47 8.79
N VAL A 329 -17.59 -4.55 8.97
CA VAL A 329 -18.93 -4.49 9.58
C VAL A 329 -18.85 -4.01 11.03
N THR A 330 -17.81 -4.38 11.76
CA THR A 330 -17.64 -3.99 13.16
C THR A 330 -17.37 -2.49 13.27
N ILE A 331 -16.44 -1.97 12.46
CA ILE A 331 -16.16 -0.54 12.35
C ILE A 331 -17.41 0.22 11.91
N GLY A 332 -18.12 -0.29 10.91
CA GLY A 332 -19.36 0.31 10.40
C GLY A 332 -20.48 0.39 11.46
N LYS A 333 -20.67 -0.68 12.24
CA LYS A 333 -21.63 -0.69 13.35
C LYS A 333 -21.26 0.27 14.46
N TRP A 334 -19.96 0.38 14.78
CA TRP A 334 -19.49 1.37 15.75
C TRP A 334 -19.78 2.78 15.25
N ALA A 335 -19.38 3.10 14.02
CA ALA A 335 -19.59 4.42 13.42
C ALA A 335 -21.08 4.82 13.43
N GLN A 336 -21.97 3.88 13.10
CA GLN A 336 -23.42 4.08 13.17
C GLN A 336 -23.89 4.33 14.61
N ALA A 337 -23.46 3.52 15.59
CA ALA A 337 -23.87 3.67 16.98
C ALA A 337 -23.35 4.97 17.60
N ALA A 338 -22.12 5.38 17.26
CA ALA A 338 -21.50 6.61 17.71
C ALA A 338 -22.00 7.86 16.96
N LYS A 339 -22.81 7.69 15.90
CA LYS A 339 -23.24 8.76 14.99
C LYS A 339 -22.07 9.55 14.41
N THR A 340 -21.00 8.85 14.04
CA THR A 340 -19.78 9.43 13.48
C THR A 340 -19.53 8.83 12.10
N PRO A 341 -19.77 9.55 10.99
CA PRO A 341 -19.65 8.99 9.65
C PRO A 341 -18.23 8.54 9.31
N ILE A 342 -18.15 7.50 8.47
CA ILE A 342 -16.91 7.08 7.82
C ILE A 342 -16.80 7.84 6.50
N TRP A 343 -15.67 8.48 6.26
CA TRP A 343 -15.41 9.18 5.00
C TRP A 343 -14.50 8.34 4.10
N TYR A 344 -14.69 8.43 2.79
CA TYR A 344 -13.91 7.67 1.81
C TYR A 344 -13.73 8.44 0.50
N PRO A 345 -12.62 8.23 -0.23
CA PRO A 345 -12.36 8.93 -1.48
C PRO A 345 -12.97 8.18 -2.68
N TYR A 346 -13.35 8.89 -3.72
CA TYR A 346 -13.51 8.33 -5.05
C TYR A 346 -12.75 9.24 -6.03
N PRO A 347 -11.89 8.75 -6.93
CA PRO A 347 -11.29 7.41 -6.97
C PRO A 347 -10.63 6.97 -5.65
N SER A 348 -10.41 5.67 -5.51
CA SER A 348 -9.75 5.09 -4.34
C SER A 348 -8.28 5.48 -4.24
N LEU A 349 -7.76 5.78 -3.04
CA LEU A 349 -6.34 6.09 -2.82
C LEU A 349 -5.48 4.83 -2.63
N VAL A 350 -6.13 3.73 -2.27
CA VAL A 350 -5.54 2.40 -2.08
C VAL A 350 -6.28 1.40 -2.98
N GLU A 351 -5.63 0.33 -3.41
CA GLU A 351 -6.24 -0.80 -4.12
C GLU A 351 -5.99 -2.11 -3.37
N HIS A 352 -6.93 -3.05 -3.48
CA HIS A 352 -6.82 -4.37 -2.87
C HIS A 352 -6.13 -5.34 -3.84
N ILE A 353 -4.94 -5.84 -3.52
CA ILE A 353 -4.14 -6.71 -4.41
C ILE A 353 -4.13 -8.20 -4.02
N GLY A 354 -4.72 -8.56 -2.88
CA GLY A 354 -4.59 -9.91 -2.31
C GLY A 354 -5.60 -10.92 -2.85
N GLU A 355 -5.26 -11.65 -3.91
CA GLU A 355 -6.17 -12.61 -4.58
C GLU A 355 -6.72 -13.72 -3.66
N THR A 356 -5.91 -14.17 -2.71
CA THR A 356 -6.22 -15.27 -1.80
C THR A 356 -5.83 -14.93 -0.36
N THR A 357 -6.48 -15.61 0.58
CA THR A 357 -6.11 -15.57 2.00
C THR A 357 -6.15 -16.97 2.58
N THR A 358 -5.15 -17.32 3.40
CA THR A 358 -5.14 -18.59 4.14
C THR A 358 -6.00 -18.53 5.41
N MET A 359 -6.54 -17.34 5.75
CA MET A 359 -7.39 -17.20 6.93
C MET A 359 -8.65 -18.05 6.83
N TRP A 360 -9.15 -18.40 5.64
CA TRP A 360 -10.48 -19.03 5.51
C TRP A 360 -10.42 -20.31 4.66
N SER A 361 -11.15 -21.34 5.10
CA SER A 361 -11.10 -22.70 4.53
C SER A 361 -11.74 -22.88 3.15
N ARG A 362 -12.41 -21.85 2.62
CA ARG A 362 -12.86 -21.81 1.24
C ARG A 362 -12.16 -20.62 0.60
N GLY A 363 -11.46 -20.86 -0.52
CA GLY A 363 -10.84 -19.85 -1.35
C GLY A 363 -11.90 -18.90 -1.92
N ALA A 364 -12.40 -18.01 -1.06
CA ALA A 364 -13.28 -16.93 -1.45
C ALA A 364 -12.43 -15.98 -2.28
N GLY A 365 -12.43 -16.21 -3.60
CA GLY A 365 -11.78 -15.32 -4.55
C GLY A 365 -12.30 -13.90 -4.36
N LEU A 366 -11.45 -12.92 -4.67
CA LEU A 366 -11.73 -11.49 -4.57
C LEU A 366 -12.85 -10.96 -5.49
N GLY A 367 -13.59 -11.82 -6.19
CA GLY A 367 -14.64 -11.43 -7.11
C GLY A 367 -15.68 -10.50 -6.47
N GLY A 368 -16.11 -9.48 -7.22
CA GLY A 368 -17.26 -8.65 -6.89
C GLY A 368 -16.91 -7.30 -6.24
N ARG A 369 -17.51 -7.02 -5.07
CA ARG A 369 -17.51 -5.67 -4.46
C ARG A 369 -16.20 -5.32 -3.74
N ARG A 370 -15.16 -6.15 -3.77
CA ARG A 370 -13.91 -5.92 -3.02
C ARG A 370 -12.80 -5.26 -3.81
N VAL A 371 -13.04 -4.96 -5.09
CA VAL A 371 -12.16 -4.16 -5.93
C VAL A 371 -12.62 -2.70 -5.95
N SER A 372 -11.71 -1.76 -6.16
CA SER A 372 -12.06 -0.38 -6.51
C SER A 372 -12.48 -0.30 -7.98
N LYS A 373 -13.46 0.55 -8.32
CA LYS A 373 -13.75 0.83 -9.74
C LYS A 373 -12.70 1.72 -10.39
N GLN A 374 -12.19 2.66 -9.62
CA GLN A 374 -11.12 3.58 -10.02
C GLN A 374 -10.14 3.71 -8.87
N PHE A 375 -8.86 3.69 -9.21
CA PHE A 375 -7.74 3.77 -8.28
C PHE A 375 -6.76 4.81 -8.80
N VAL A 376 -6.35 5.74 -7.94
CA VAL A 376 -5.50 6.86 -8.35
C VAL A 376 -4.16 6.41 -8.93
N GLY A 377 -3.62 5.26 -8.51
CA GLY A 377 -2.37 4.72 -9.05
C GLY A 377 -2.46 4.31 -10.52
N ASN A 378 -3.64 3.93 -11.02
CA ASN A 378 -3.87 3.57 -12.43
C ASN A 378 -4.34 4.76 -13.28
N MET A 379 -4.60 5.91 -12.65
CA MET A 379 -4.95 7.17 -13.30
C MET A 379 -3.77 8.15 -13.36
N ALA A 380 -2.64 7.72 -12.79
CA ALA A 380 -1.39 8.43 -12.75
C ALA A 380 -0.53 8.16 -14.01
#